data_AF-A0A2M7XJF4-F1
#
_entry.id   AF-A0A2M7XJF4-F1
#
_cell.length_a   1.000
_cell.length_b   1.000
_cell.length_c   1.000
_cell.angle_alpha   90.00
_cell.angle_beta   90.00
_cell.angle_gamma   90.00
#
_symmetry.space_group_name_H-M   'P 1'
#
loop_
_entity.id
_entity.type
_entity.pdbx_description
1 polymer ?
#
loop_
_entity_poly.entity_id
_entity_poly.type
_entity_poly.pdbx_seq_one_letter_code
_entity_poly.pdbx_strand_id
1 'polypeptide(L)' 'VPGVGAQGGELKAVCKYGINRFCGLLVNSSRGIIFAGKGEDFAQKAAEAALTVQQEMEAILIEHGLLVSAG' A
#
# COMPACT_ATOMS: atom_id res chain seq x y z
N VAL A 1 -2.96 9.40 -4.40
CA VAL A 1 -4.36 8.93 -4.55
C VAL A 1 -4.95 8.66 -3.17
N PRO A 2 -6.02 9.37 -2.77
CA PRO A 2 -6.68 9.18 -1.48
C PRO A 2 -7.63 7.97 -1.51
N GLY A 3 -7.75 7.26 -0.38
CA GLY A 3 -8.80 6.27 -0.18
C GLY A 3 -8.43 4.81 -0.47
N VAL A 4 -7.18 4.50 -0.82
CA VAL A 4 -6.76 3.13 -1.14
C VAL A 4 -6.68 2.29 0.14
N GLY A 5 -7.46 1.21 0.24
CA GLY A 5 -7.36 0.27 1.35
C GLY A 5 -8.47 -0.78 1.49
N ALA A 6 -8.20 -1.76 2.37
CA ALA A 6 -8.97 -2.95 2.76
C ALA A 6 -9.24 -4.02 1.68
N GLN A 7 -9.32 -3.65 0.40
CA GLN A 7 -9.47 -4.61 -0.70
C GLN A 7 -8.32 -4.37 -1.70
N GLY A 8 -7.32 -5.25 -1.73
CA GLY A 8 -6.08 -5.14 -2.53
C GLY A 8 -6.27 -4.95 -4.05
N GLY A 9 -7.52 -5.01 -4.56
CA GLY A 9 -7.87 -4.63 -5.92
C GLY A 9 -7.72 -3.13 -6.21
N GLU A 10 -7.91 -2.24 -5.22
CA GLU A 10 -7.81 -0.80 -5.45
C GLU A 10 -6.37 -0.36 -5.72
N LEU A 11 -5.40 -0.89 -4.98
CA LEU A 11 -4.00 -0.46 -5.13
C LEU A 11 -3.44 -0.84 -6.50
N LYS A 12 -3.66 -2.07 -6.96
CA LYS A 12 -3.24 -2.53 -8.29
C LYS A 12 -3.92 -1.73 -9.40
N ALA A 13 -5.23 -1.48 -9.28
CA ALA A 13 -5.96 -0.70 -10.28
C ALA A 13 -5.43 0.74 -10.37
N VAL A 14 -5.23 1.39 -9.22
CA VAL A 14 -4.69 2.76 -9.19
C VAL A 14 -3.27 2.81 -9.75
N CYS A 15 -2.39 1.87 -9.38
CA CYS A 15 -1.03 1.81 -9.89
C CYS A 15 -0.98 1.55 -11.41
N LYS A 16 -1.83 0.66 -11.93
CA LYS A 16 -1.93 0.34 -13.36
C LYS A 16 -2.13 1.58 -14.23
N TYR A 17 -2.92 2.55 -13.76
CA TYR A 17 -3.21 3.78 -14.50
C TYR A 17 -2.39 5.00 -14.04
N GLY A 18 -1.82 4.95 -12.84
CA GLY A 18 -1.19 6.09 -12.18
C GLY A 18 0.35 6.07 -12.16
N ILE A 19 0.99 4.92 -12.35
CA ILE A 19 2.44 4.82 -12.41
C ILE A 19 2.94 5.27 -13.78
N ASN A 20 3.94 6.15 -13.79
CA ASN A 20 4.73 6.42 -14.97
C ASN A 20 6.23 6.36 -14.64
N ARG A 21 7.05 6.34 -15.68
CA ARG A 21 8.51 6.23 -15.61
C ARG A 21 9.25 7.46 -15.04
N PHE A 22 8.53 8.51 -14.64
CA PHE A 22 9.09 9.78 -14.19
C PHE A 22 8.73 10.14 -12.74
N CYS A 23 7.55 9.72 -12.25
CA CYS A 23 7.17 9.91 -10.85
C CYS A 23 6.50 8.66 -10.27
N GLY A 24 6.99 8.24 -9.09
CA GLY A 24 6.32 7.24 -8.28
C GLY A 24 4.97 7.76 -7.78
N LEU A 25 4.01 6.84 -7.63
CA LEU A 25 2.67 7.17 -7.16
C LEU A 25 2.66 7.31 -5.63
N LEU A 26 2.29 8.50 -5.12
CA LEU A 26 2.01 8.66 -3.68
C LEU A 26 0.60 8.18 -3.35
N VAL A 27 0.50 7.03 -2.69
CA VAL A 27 -0.77 6.44 -2.24
C VAL A 27 -0.96 6.72 -0.75
N ASN A 28 -2.17 7.15 -0.38
CA ASN A 28 -2.54 7.32 1.03
C ASN A 28 -3.54 6.23 1.44
N SER A 29 -3.17 5.46 2.46
CA SER A 29 -4.05 4.51 3.15
C SER A 29 -4.24 4.95 4.61
N SER A 30 -5.27 5.75 4.88
CA SER A 30 -5.51 6.28 6.23
C SER A 30 -6.49 5.40 7.02
N ARG A 31 -7.75 5.29 6.57
CA ARG A 31 -8.79 4.56 7.31
C ARG A 31 -8.51 3.06 7.43
N GLY A 32 -7.96 2.45 6.39
CA GLY A 32 -7.60 1.03 6.41
C GLY A 32 -6.54 0.68 7.46
N ILE A 33 -5.69 1.64 7.85
CA ILE A 33 -4.67 1.46 8.89
C ILE A 33 -5.22 1.89 10.26
N ILE A 34 -5.79 3.09 10.35
CA ILE A 34 -6.28 3.67 11.62
C ILE A 34 -7.42 2.86 12.23
N PHE A 35 -8.24 2.18 11.42
CA PHE A 35 -9.38 1.40 11.91
C PHE A 35 -9.18 -0.12 11.78
N ALA A 36 -7.95 -0.58 11.55
CA ALA A 36 -7.64 -2.02 11.46
C ALA A 36 -7.79 -2.75 12.81
N GLY A 37 -7.63 -2.03 13.92
CA GLY A 37 -7.81 -2.53 15.29
C GLY A 37 -8.36 -1.46 16.22
N LYS A 38 -8.57 -1.83 17.48
CA LYS A 38 -9.17 -0.98 18.52
C LYS A 38 -8.68 -1.38 19.93
N GLY A 39 -8.51 -0.39 20.80
CA GLY A 39 -8.08 -0.67 22.17
C GLY A 39 -6.69 -1.30 22.21
N GLU A 40 -6.51 -2.41 22.93
CA GLU A 40 -5.20 -3.04 23.16
C GLU A 40 -4.56 -3.63 21.89
N ASP A 41 -5.37 -4.07 20.91
CA ASP A 41 -4.86 -4.64 19.66
C ASP A 41 -4.54 -3.60 18.57
N PHE A 42 -4.87 -2.31 18.82
CA PHE A 42 -4.76 -1.25 17.82
C PHE A 42 -3.35 -1.15 17.22
N ALA A 43 -2.32 -1.12 18.07
CA ALA A 43 -0.95 -0.94 17.61
C ALA A 43 -0.49 -2.09 16.73
N GLN A 44 -0.81 -3.33 17.12
CA GLN A 44 -0.49 -4.52 16.35
C GLN A 44 -1.24 -4.53 15.01
N LYS A 45 -2.56 -4.32 15.05
CA LYS A 45 -3.42 -4.37 13.85
C LYS A 45 -3.11 -3.27 12.86
N ALA A 46 -2.82 -2.06 13.34
CA ALA A 46 -2.39 -0.95 12.48
C ALA A 46 -1.04 -1.26 11.80
N ALA A 47 -0.09 -1.85 12.53
CA ALA A 47 1.19 -2.27 11.96
C ALA A 47 1.03 -3.38 10.91
N GLU A 48 0.20 -4.40 11.18
CA GLU A 48 -0.13 -5.47 10.23
C GLU A 48 -0.75 -4.90 8.94
N ALA A 49 -1.69 -3.96 9.07
CA ALA A 49 -2.34 -3.31 7.92
C ALA A 49 -1.36 -2.44 7.11
N ALA A 50 -0.49 -1.68 7.80
CA ALA A 50 0.54 -0.87 7.15
C ALA A 50 1.54 -1.75 6.39
N LEU A 51 1.99 -2.85 7.00
CA LEU A 51 2.91 -3.80 6.38
C LEU A 51 2.30 -4.44 5.14
N THR A 52 1.02 -4.84 5.20
CA THR A 52 0.31 -5.42 4.05
C THR A 52 0.31 -4.46 2.86
N VAL A 53 -0.05 -3.19 3.08
CA VAL A 53 -0.06 -2.17 2.02
C VAL A 53 1.34 -1.91 1.47
N GLN A 54 2.37 -1.90 2.33
CA GLN A 54 3.76 -1.73 1.92
C GLN A 54 4.22 -2.89 1.02
N GLN A 55 3.93 -4.14 1.40
CA GLN A 55 4.31 -5.33 0.62
C GLN A 55 3.61 -5.38 -0.73
N GLU A 56 2.32 -5.01 -0.80
CA GLU A 56 1.61 -4.91 -2.08
C GLU A 56 2.24 -3.84 -2.99
N MET A 57 2.60 -2.68 -2.44
CA MET A 57 3.27 -1.62 -3.20
C MET A 57 4.67 -2.05 -3.66
N GLU A 58 5.44 -2.72 -2.80
CA GLU A 58 6.77 -3.25 -3.14
C GLU A 58 6.70 -4.19 -4.34
N ALA A 59 5.77 -5.15 -4.33
CA ALA A 59 5.56 -6.05 -5.46
C ALA A 59 5.25 -5.29 -6.76
N ILE A 60 4.36 -4.29 -6.70
CA ILE A 60 4.01 -3.45 -7.86
C ILE A 60 5.22 -2.66 -8.36
N LEU A 61 6.02 -2.07 -7.46
CA LEU A 61 7.20 -1.28 -7.86
C LEU A 61 8.28 -2.17 -8.49
N ILE A 62 8.47 -3.39 -7.98
CA ILE A 62 9.37 -4.38 -8.59
C ILE A 62 8.89 -4.77 -9.98
N GLU A 63 7.60 -5.08 -10.16
CA GLU A 63 7.01 -5.40 -11.47
C GLU A 63 7.21 -4.27 -12.50
N HIS A 64 7.28 -3.01 -12.06
CA HIS A 64 7.48 -1.85 -12.93
C HIS A 64 8.95 -1.41 -13.04
N GLY A 65 9.90 -2.13 -12.43
CA GLY A 65 11.33 -1.79 -12.44
C GLY A 65 11.67 -0.50 -11.68
N LEU A 66 10.79 -0.06 -10.76
CA LEU A 66 10.96 1.13 -9.94
C LEU A 66 11.60 0.84 -8.58
N LEU A 67 11.67 -0.45 -8.21
CA LEU A 67 12.35 -0.94 -7.01
C LEU A 67 13.09 -2.24 -7.38
N VAL A 68 14.26 -2.45 -6.79
CA VAL A 68 15.01 -3.71 -6.91
C VAL A 68 14.66 -4.57 -5.70
N SER A 69 14.38 -5.86 -5.89
CA SER A 69 14.11 -6.71 -4.72
C SER A 69 15.33 -6.74 -3.80
N ALA A 70 15.10 -6.62 -2.49
CA ALA A 70 16.13 -6.96 -1.53
C ALA A 70 16.42 -8.47 -1.69
N GLY A 71 17.69 -8.81 -1.94
CA GLY A 71 18.16 -10.19 -2.01
C GLY A 71 18.22 -10.85 -0.64
#